data_AF-F8L6J0-F1
#
_entry.id   AF-F8L6J0-F1
#
_cell.length_a   1.000
_cell.length_b   1.000
_cell.length_c   1.000
_cell.angle_alpha   90.00
_cell.angle_beta   90.00
_cell.angle_gamma   90.00
#
_symmetry.space_group_name_H-M   'P 1'
#
loop_
_entity.id
_entity.type
_entity.pdbx_description
1 polymer ?
#
loop_
_entity_poly.entity_id
_entity_poly.type
_entity_poly.pdbx_seq_one_letter_code
_entity_poly.pdbx_strand_id
1 'polypeptide(L)'
;MLRSSILREIKSTVTSLFPIGNHSSARRQANAFSTNASCLNQRARLAEELQKMQNFLPAPEVRLFDPSNVSQKFDFQNSRATSLSFLYDTMAFSFWFEREVQDLYIHTKGSFSVSVPVFSGTMEEAFDHCISMALLINKIAPKIMDRNLIRVWRKLEDQYKFPHLETAEEMRNHLKCDDTLLKRVTILDLSYSDIEIIPPEALLFPNLTQVSALNTPMIQFPQVLTAHPTLNLDNVQFEDLTFTMKTDW
;
A
#
# COMPACT_ATOMS: atom_id res chain seq x y z
N MET A 1 -10.88 26.63 12.32
CA MET A 1 -10.59 27.33 11.05
C MET A 1 -9.53 26.66 10.16
N LEU A 2 -8.78 25.65 10.61
CA LEU A 2 -7.80 24.95 9.75
C LEU A 2 -8.38 23.90 8.77
N ARG A 3 -9.60 23.39 9.00
CA ARG A 3 -10.23 22.37 8.12
C ARG A 3 -10.70 22.92 6.77
N SER A 4 -10.95 24.23 6.65
CA SER A 4 -11.43 24.83 5.40
C SER A 4 -10.31 25.18 4.42
N SER A 5 -9.05 25.23 4.87
CA SER A 5 -7.91 25.60 4.00
C SER A 5 -7.46 24.40 3.16
N ILE A 6 -7.40 23.21 3.77
CA ILE A 6 -6.96 21.97 3.10
C ILE A 6 -7.98 21.52 2.04
N LEU A 7 -9.28 21.61 2.33
CA LEU A 7 -10.35 21.32 1.36
C LEU A 7 -10.38 22.29 0.17
N ARG A 8 -9.89 23.52 0.35
CA ARG A 8 -9.84 24.54 -0.71
C ARG A 8 -8.62 24.35 -1.62
N GLU A 9 -7.53 23.85 -1.07
CA GLU A 9 -6.31 23.51 -1.81
C GLU A 9 -6.52 22.28 -2.72
N ILE A 10 -7.25 21.27 -2.24
CA ILE A 10 -7.62 20.08 -3.05
C ILE A 10 -8.56 20.45 -4.22
N LYS A 11 -9.55 21.35 -4.01
CA LYS A 11 -10.41 21.83 -5.11
C LYS A 11 -9.65 22.64 -6.16
N SER A 12 -8.62 23.39 -5.76
CA SER A 12 -7.78 24.17 -6.68
C SER A 12 -6.98 23.27 -7.61
N THR A 13 -6.38 22.20 -7.08
CA THR A 13 -5.58 21.24 -7.86
C THR A 13 -6.42 20.39 -8.82
N VAL A 14 -7.67 20.09 -8.46
CA VAL A 14 -8.59 19.33 -9.34
C VAL A 14 -9.13 20.20 -10.48
N THR A 15 -9.31 21.50 -10.28
CA THR A 15 -9.87 22.40 -11.30
C THR A 15 -8.81 22.83 -12.34
N SER A 16 -7.52 22.86 -11.98
CA SER A 16 -6.43 23.19 -12.92
C SER A 16 -6.09 22.07 -13.90
N LEU A 17 -6.61 20.86 -13.68
CA LEU A 17 -6.36 19.69 -14.55
C LEU A 17 -7.36 19.55 -15.72
N PHE A 18 -8.42 20.36 -15.77
CA PHE A 18 -9.44 20.25 -16.83
C PHE A 18 -9.90 21.62 -17.38
N PRO A 19 -9.29 22.17 -18.45
CA PRO A 19 -9.89 23.27 -19.20
C PRO A 19 -10.92 22.71 -20.19
N ILE A 20 -12.18 23.15 -20.04
CA ILE A 20 -13.27 22.88 -20.98
C ILE A 20 -13.01 23.67 -22.27
N GLY A 21 -12.84 22.99 -23.39
CA GLY A 21 -12.63 23.61 -24.71
C GLY A 21 -13.37 22.89 -25.84
N ASN A 22 -14.40 23.56 -26.37
CA ASN A 22 -15.24 23.18 -27.52
C ASN A 22 -14.52 23.29 -28.88
N HIS A 23 -14.89 22.40 -29.82
CA HIS A 23 -14.77 22.37 -31.30
C HIS A 23 -13.46 22.87 -31.97
N SER A 24 -12.77 22.09 -32.82
CA SER A 24 -13.17 21.89 -34.23
C SER A 24 -12.15 20.99 -34.98
N SER A 25 -12.59 20.48 -36.14
CA SER A 25 -12.14 19.30 -36.90
C SER A 25 -10.76 19.35 -37.59
N ALA A 26 -9.69 19.69 -36.88
CA ALA A 26 -8.29 19.52 -37.34
C ALA A 26 -7.47 18.54 -36.46
N ARG A 27 -8.13 17.89 -35.49
CA ARG A 27 -7.51 17.31 -34.26
C ARG A 27 -7.03 15.86 -34.35
N ARG A 28 -7.23 15.14 -35.46
CA ARG A 28 -7.07 13.67 -35.47
C ARG A 28 -5.63 13.15 -35.56
N GLN A 29 -4.67 13.93 -36.05
CA GLN A 29 -3.25 13.49 -36.11
C GLN A 29 -2.39 14.05 -34.95
N ALA A 30 -2.71 15.23 -34.42
CA ALA A 30 -2.01 15.81 -33.27
C ALA A 30 -2.40 15.17 -31.92
N ASN A 31 -3.63 14.64 -31.80
CA ASN A 31 -4.06 13.98 -30.55
C ASN A 31 -3.34 12.65 -30.31
N ALA A 32 -3.01 11.88 -31.35
CA ALA A 32 -2.35 10.57 -31.16
C ALA A 32 -0.92 10.68 -30.62
N PHE A 33 -0.17 11.72 -31.00
CA PHE A 33 1.16 11.99 -30.45
C PHE A 33 1.09 12.53 -29.01
N SER A 34 0.10 13.36 -28.70
CA SER A 34 -0.11 13.94 -27.37
C SER A 34 -0.58 12.89 -26.34
N THR A 35 -1.48 11.97 -26.71
CA THR A 35 -1.97 10.90 -25.83
C THR A 35 -0.87 9.87 -25.54
N ASN A 36 -0.05 9.52 -26.54
CA ASN A 36 1.03 8.56 -26.35
C ASN A 36 2.13 9.08 -25.41
N ALA A 37 2.49 10.37 -25.51
CA ALA A 37 3.44 11.00 -24.59
C ALA A 37 2.88 11.11 -23.17
N SER A 38 1.59 11.44 -23.02
CA SER A 38 0.89 11.48 -21.73
C SER A 38 0.86 10.11 -21.05
N CYS A 39 0.49 9.06 -21.79
CA CYS A 39 0.42 7.69 -21.29
C CYS A 39 1.80 7.12 -20.91
N LEU A 40 2.84 7.42 -21.69
CA LEU A 40 4.22 7.05 -21.35
C LEU A 40 4.68 7.71 -20.04
N ASN A 41 4.35 8.99 -19.85
CA ASN A 41 4.66 9.70 -18.61
C ASN A 41 3.90 9.12 -17.41
N GLN A 42 2.62 8.76 -17.57
CA GLN A 42 1.83 8.11 -16.52
C GLN A 42 2.40 6.74 -16.12
N ARG A 43 2.81 5.92 -17.09
CA ARG A 43 3.45 4.62 -16.84
C ARG A 43 4.72 4.74 -16.01
N ALA A 44 5.62 5.66 -16.40
CA ALA A 44 6.87 5.91 -15.68
C ALA A 44 6.60 6.44 -14.27
N ARG A 45 5.65 7.39 -14.14
CA ARG A 45 5.26 7.96 -12.85
C ARG A 45 4.67 6.91 -11.91
N LEU A 46 3.79 6.04 -12.40
CA LEU A 46 3.24 4.97 -11.58
C LEU A 46 4.35 4.03 -11.10
N ALA A 47 5.27 3.62 -11.99
CA ALA A 47 6.41 2.79 -11.59
C ALA A 47 7.27 3.44 -10.50
N GLU A 48 7.54 4.75 -10.60
CA GLU A 48 8.29 5.50 -9.57
C GLU A 48 7.55 5.50 -8.21
N GLU A 49 6.24 5.73 -8.21
CA GLU A 49 5.45 5.74 -6.98
C GLU A 49 5.36 4.35 -6.35
N LEU A 50 5.20 3.29 -7.16
CA LEU A 50 5.20 1.90 -6.67
C LEU A 50 6.56 1.51 -6.10
N GLN A 51 7.66 1.99 -6.67
CA GLN A 51 9.00 1.72 -6.14
C GLN A 51 9.17 2.23 -4.71
N LYS A 52 8.61 3.41 -4.39
CA LYS A 52 8.63 3.97 -3.02
C LYS A 52 7.88 3.10 -2.01
N MET A 53 6.91 2.31 -2.47
CA MET A 53 6.07 1.46 -1.64
C MET A 53 6.70 0.09 -1.32
N GLN A 54 7.69 -0.36 -2.09
CA GLN A 54 8.21 -1.73 -2.00
C GLN A 54 8.73 -2.11 -0.60
N ASN A 55 9.19 -1.13 0.18
CA ASN A 55 9.71 -1.39 1.53
C ASN A 55 8.62 -1.76 2.55
N PHE A 56 7.36 -1.37 2.32
CA PHE A 56 6.26 -1.61 3.26
C PHE A 56 5.03 -2.28 2.62
N LEU A 57 4.97 -2.35 1.30
CA LEU A 57 4.01 -3.16 0.54
C LEU A 57 4.72 -3.93 -0.58
N PRO A 58 5.47 -5.01 -0.26
CA PRO A 58 6.15 -5.83 -1.26
C PRO A 58 5.20 -6.85 -1.93
N ALA A 59 3.95 -6.47 -2.18
CA ALA A 59 3.00 -7.33 -2.89
C ALA A 59 3.52 -7.63 -4.30
N PRO A 60 3.32 -8.85 -4.86
CA PRO A 60 3.81 -9.21 -6.18
C PRO A 60 3.43 -8.20 -7.28
N GLU A 61 2.23 -7.65 -7.22
CA GLU A 61 1.66 -6.67 -8.15
C GLU A 61 2.42 -5.34 -8.12
N VAL A 62 2.97 -4.97 -6.96
CA VAL A 62 3.78 -3.76 -6.76
C VAL A 62 5.24 -4.01 -7.12
N ARG A 63 5.80 -5.14 -6.66
CA ARG A 63 7.22 -5.47 -6.82
C ARG A 63 7.59 -5.85 -8.24
N LEU A 64 6.69 -6.54 -8.95
CA LEU A 64 6.92 -7.05 -10.30
C LEU A 64 6.21 -6.21 -11.36
N PHE A 65 5.76 -5.01 -11.01
CA PHE A 65 5.07 -4.12 -11.94
C PHE A 65 5.97 -3.80 -13.14
N ASP A 66 5.52 -4.20 -14.34
CA ASP A 66 6.15 -3.82 -15.60
C ASP A 66 5.28 -2.79 -16.32
N PRO A 67 5.72 -1.51 -16.40
CA PRO A 67 4.97 -0.47 -17.10
C PRO A 67 4.76 -0.74 -18.59
N SER A 68 5.52 -1.67 -19.18
CA SER A 68 5.40 -2.06 -20.59
C SER A 68 4.30 -3.09 -20.81
N ASN A 69 3.96 -3.88 -19.79
CA ASN A 69 3.04 -5.01 -19.87
C ASN A 69 1.87 -4.85 -18.89
N VAL A 70 0.97 -3.92 -19.21
CA VAL A 70 -0.16 -3.51 -18.37
C VAL A 70 -1.47 -3.66 -19.14
N SER A 71 -2.51 -4.14 -18.46
CA SER A 71 -3.88 -4.16 -18.94
C SER A 71 -4.79 -3.36 -18.00
N GLN A 72 -5.90 -2.83 -18.52
CA GLN A 72 -6.89 -2.14 -17.67
C GLN A 72 -7.62 -3.14 -16.75
N LYS A 73 -7.99 -4.31 -17.31
CA LYS A 73 -8.79 -5.36 -16.66
C LYS A 73 -8.00 -6.66 -16.64
N PHE A 74 -8.41 -7.61 -15.80
CA PHE A 74 -7.82 -8.94 -15.83
C PHE A 74 -8.02 -9.57 -17.21
N ASP A 75 -6.93 -9.97 -17.85
CA ASP A 75 -6.93 -10.55 -19.19
C ASP A 75 -6.44 -12.00 -19.10
N PHE A 76 -7.38 -12.94 -19.23
CA PHE A 76 -7.08 -14.38 -19.20
C PHE A 76 -6.15 -14.81 -20.35
N GLN A 77 -6.10 -14.05 -21.45
CA GLN A 77 -5.24 -14.37 -22.61
C GLN A 77 -3.81 -13.83 -22.44
N ASN A 78 -3.62 -12.82 -21.59
CA ASN A 78 -2.32 -12.28 -21.24
C ASN A 78 -2.12 -12.31 -19.73
N SER A 79 -1.97 -13.52 -19.18
CA SER A 79 -1.78 -13.75 -17.74
C SER A 79 -0.49 -13.13 -17.16
N ARG A 80 0.36 -12.55 -18.02
CA ARG A 80 1.58 -11.83 -17.62
C ARG A 80 1.37 -10.32 -17.49
N ALA A 81 0.30 -9.77 -18.05
CA ALA A 81 0.02 -8.33 -17.93
C ALA A 81 -0.48 -8.00 -16.53
N THR A 82 0.06 -6.93 -15.95
CA THR A 82 -0.45 -6.43 -14.67
C THR A 82 -1.79 -5.74 -14.92
N SER A 83 -2.87 -6.23 -14.29
CA SER A 83 -4.14 -5.53 -14.32
C SER A 83 -4.09 -4.32 -13.39
N LEU A 84 -4.27 -3.11 -13.94
CA LEU A 84 -4.34 -1.90 -13.12
C LEU A 84 -5.50 -1.95 -12.13
N SER A 85 -6.62 -2.54 -12.52
CA SER A 85 -7.76 -2.68 -11.63
C SER A 85 -7.42 -3.53 -10.41
N PHE A 86 -6.68 -4.61 -10.60
CA PHE A 86 -6.23 -5.50 -9.53
C PHE A 86 -5.10 -4.88 -8.69
N LEU A 87 -4.17 -4.16 -9.32
CA LEU A 87 -3.14 -3.39 -8.63
C LEU A 87 -3.76 -2.33 -7.70
N TYR A 88 -4.79 -1.63 -8.18
CA TYR A 88 -5.54 -0.66 -7.39
C TYR A 88 -6.22 -1.29 -6.17
N ASP A 89 -6.87 -2.44 -6.37
CA ASP A 89 -7.47 -3.21 -5.27
C ASP A 89 -6.41 -3.64 -4.25
N THR A 90 -5.28 -4.18 -4.73
CA THR A 90 -4.17 -4.61 -3.88
C THR A 90 -3.67 -3.47 -3.01
N MET A 91 -3.41 -2.30 -3.60
CA MET A 91 -2.99 -1.11 -2.85
C MET A 91 -4.04 -0.67 -1.83
N ALA A 92 -5.32 -0.62 -2.22
CA ALA A 92 -6.39 -0.16 -1.33
C ALA A 92 -6.64 -1.12 -0.17
N PHE A 93 -6.71 -2.43 -0.43
CA PHE A 93 -6.93 -3.45 0.60
C PHE A 93 -5.81 -3.47 1.64
N SER A 94 -4.57 -3.27 1.20
CA SER A 94 -3.40 -3.19 2.07
C SER A 94 -3.48 -2.06 3.10
N PHE A 95 -4.26 -1.02 2.82
CA PHE A 95 -4.43 0.17 3.66
C PHE A 95 -5.90 0.45 3.98
N TRP A 96 -6.76 -0.58 3.90
CA TRP A 96 -8.21 -0.37 4.00
C TRP A 96 -8.67 0.12 5.37
N PHE A 97 -7.84 0.00 6.41
CA PHE A 97 -8.09 0.58 7.73
C PHE A 97 -7.98 2.13 7.75
N GLU A 98 -7.44 2.76 6.71
CA GLU A 98 -7.33 4.21 6.59
C GLU A 98 -8.52 4.82 5.83
N ARG A 99 -9.22 5.77 6.45
CA ARG A 99 -10.43 6.38 5.87
C ARG A 99 -10.16 7.08 4.53
N GLU A 100 -9.01 7.77 4.39
CA GLU A 100 -8.67 8.45 3.13
C GLU A 100 -8.54 7.44 1.96
N VAL A 101 -8.09 6.21 2.24
CA VAL A 101 -7.98 5.13 1.25
C VAL A 101 -9.36 4.59 0.90
N GLN A 102 -10.22 4.36 1.90
CA GLN A 102 -11.60 3.95 1.69
C GLN A 102 -12.37 4.96 0.83
N ASP A 103 -12.27 6.25 1.17
CA ASP A 103 -12.95 7.34 0.47
C ASP A 103 -12.50 7.41 -1.00
N LEU A 104 -11.18 7.33 -1.26
CA LEU A 104 -10.63 7.33 -2.61
C LEU A 104 -11.08 6.11 -3.42
N TYR A 105 -11.09 4.93 -2.79
CA TYR A 105 -11.56 3.69 -3.41
C TYR A 105 -13.03 3.78 -3.79
N ILE A 106 -13.89 4.16 -2.85
CA ILE A 106 -15.34 4.28 -3.06
C ILE A 106 -15.64 5.33 -4.14
N HIS A 107 -14.91 6.44 -4.16
CA HIS A 107 -15.05 7.46 -5.20
C HIS A 107 -14.70 6.92 -6.60
N THR A 108 -13.70 6.05 -6.69
CA THR A 108 -13.15 5.56 -7.96
C THR A 108 -13.90 4.33 -8.51
N LYS A 109 -14.20 3.37 -7.62
CA LYS A 109 -14.73 2.05 -7.97
C LYS A 109 -16.15 1.80 -7.43
N GLY A 110 -16.69 2.71 -6.62
CA GLY A 110 -17.92 2.51 -5.89
C GLY A 110 -17.72 1.71 -4.60
N SER A 111 -18.80 1.54 -3.83
CA SER A 111 -18.80 0.72 -2.63
C SER A 111 -18.43 -0.73 -2.95
N PHE A 112 -17.79 -1.41 -1.99
CA PHE A 112 -17.50 -2.83 -2.14
C PHE A 112 -18.77 -3.63 -2.47
N SER A 113 -18.68 -4.39 -3.55
CA SER A 113 -19.72 -5.32 -3.97
C SER A 113 -19.10 -6.69 -4.17
N VAL A 114 -19.93 -7.74 -4.17
CA VAL A 114 -19.48 -9.14 -4.35
C VAL A 114 -18.79 -9.35 -5.70
N SER A 115 -19.07 -8.49 -6.69
CA SER A 115 -18.27 -8.38 -7.92
C SER A 115 -17.17 -7.35 -7.75
N VAL A 116 -15.91 -7.77 -7.93
CA VAL A 116 -14.74 -6.85 -7.91
C VAL A 116 -15.00 -5.74 -8.94
N PRO A 117 -15.17 -4.48 -8.51
CA PRO A 117 -15.48 -3.41 -9.45
C PRO A 117 -14.27 -3.23 -10.38
N VAL A 118 -14.52 -3.36 -11.67
CA VAL A 118 -13.49 -3.12 -12.67
C VAL A 118 -13.51 -1.65 -13.05
N PHE A 119 -12.35 -1.05 -13.34
CA PHE A 119 -12.33 0.34 -13.83
C PHE A 119 -13.29 0.51 -15.01
N SER A 120 -14.19 1.48 -14.88
CA SER A 120 -14.91 2.09 -15.99
C SER A 120 -14.04 3.19 -16.59
N GLY A 121 -14.02 3.33 -17.91
CA GLY A 121 -13.33 4.42 -18.59
C GLY A 121 -12.11 3.98 -19.41
N THR A 122 -11.20 4.91 -19.62
CA THR A 122 -10.01 4.78 -20.47
C THR A 122 -8.82 4.18 -19.71
N MET A 123 -7.80 3.76 -20.46
CA MET A 123 -6.53 3.30 -19.89
C MET A 123 -5.81 4.43 -19.13
N GLU A 124 -5.90 5.67 -19.63
CA GLU A 124 -5.31 6.87 -19.02
C GLU A 124 -5.95 7.15 -17.65
N GLU A 125 -7.28 7.11 -17.56
CA GLU A 125 -7.99 7.26 -16.29
C GLU A 125 -7.62 6.17 -15.28
N ALA A 126 -7.48 4.92 -15.74
CA ALA A 126 -7.04 3.81 -14.88
C ALA A 126 -5.62 4.02 -14.31
N PHE A 127 -4.71 4.59 -15.11
CA PHE A 127 -3.39 4.99 -14.61
C PHE A 127 -3.48 6.11 -13.58
N ASP A 128 -4.27 7.16 -13.86
CA ASP A 128 -4.44 8.29 -12.93
C ASP A 128 -5.02 7.85 -11.58
N HIS A 129 -5.95 6.90 -11.58
CA HIS A 129 -6.48 6.30 -10.36
C HIS A 129 -5.39 5.55 -9.57
N CYS A 130 -4.59 4.71 -10.23
CA CYS A 130 -3.48 4.00 -9.58
C CYS A 130 -2.43 4.97 -9.03
N ILE A 131 -2.06 6.00 -9.79
CA ILE A 131 -1.12 7.04 -9.35
C ILE A 131 -1.65 7.77 -8.11
N SER A 132 -2.94 8.13 -8.12
CA SER A 132 -3.59 8.80 -6.99
C SER A 132 -3.56 7.96 -5.71
N MET A 133 -3.85 6.66 -5.83
CA MET A 133 -3.80 5.73 -4.69
C MET A 133 -2.36 5.55 -4.19
N ALA A 134 -1.40 5.36 -5.09
CA ALA A 134 0.01 5.21 -4.73
C ALA A 134 0.56 6.46 -4.02
N LEU A 135 0.24 7.67 -4.52
CA LEU A 135 0.62 8.93 -3.87
C LEU A 135 0.01 9.09 -2.47
N LEU A 136 -1.26 8.74 -2.32
CA LEU A 136 -1.93 8.76 -1.02
C LEU A 136 -1.24 7.81 -0.03
N ILE A 137 -0.98 6.57 -0.45
CA ILE A 137 -0.31 5.58 0.39
C ILE A 137 1.11 6.04 0.75
N ASN A 138 1.91 6.51 -0.21
CA ASN A 138 3.26 7.02 0.04
C ASN A 138 3.27 8.19 1.04
N LYS A 139 2.20 8.99 1.09
CA LYS A 139 2.06 10.07 2.07
C LYS A 139 1.73 9.58 3.48
N ILE A 140 0.89 8.55 3.63
CA ILE A 140 0.38 8.10 4.94
C ILE A 140 1.22 6.96 5.55
N ALA A 141 1.79 6.09 4.71
CA ALA A 141 2.49 4.88 5.13
C ALA A 141 3.63 5.13 6.12
N PRO A 142 4.51 6.15 5.97
CA PRO A 142 5.59 6.37 6.94
C PRO A 142 5.10 6.55 8.38
N LYS A 143 4.00 7.29 8.58
CA LYS A 143 3.41 7.51 9.90
C LYS A 143 2.79 6.25 10.48
N ILE A 144 2.17 5.43 9.63
CA ILE A 144 1.61 4.13 10.02
C ILE A 144 2.73 3.17 10.42
N MET A 145 3.82 3.13 9.64
CA MET A 145 5.00 2.32 9.96
C MET A 145 5.62 2.75 11.29
N ASP A 146 5.76 4.05 11.55
CA ASP A 146 6.27 4.55 12.83
C ASP A 146 5.38 4.12 14.01
N ARG A 147 4.07 4.30 13.87
CA ARG A 147 3.10 3.89 14.89
C ARG A 147 3.17 2.38 15.16
N ASN A 148 3.27 1.57 14.12
CA ASN A 148 3.33 0.11 14.25
C ASN A 148 4.68 -0.37 14.76
N LEU A 149 5.77 0.30 14.40
CA LEU A 149 7.08 0.02 14.99
C LEU A 149 7.06 0.23 16.51
N ILE A 150 6.45 1.32 16.99
CA ILE A 150 6.30 1.55 18.44
C ILE A 150 5.51 0.42 19.12
N ARG A 151 4.44 -0.06 18.49
CA ARG A 151 3.62 -1.17 19.03
C ARG A 151 4.39 -2.50 19.04
N VAL A 152 5.10 -2.82 17.95
CA VAL A 152 5.99 -3.98 17.85
C VAL A 152 7.08 -3.89 18.92
N TRP A 153 7.65 -2.71 19.12
CA TRP A 153 8.69 -2.49 20.12
C TRP A 153 8.21 -2.78 21.54
N ARG A 154 7.02 -2.32 21.91
CA ARG A 154 6.41 -2.66 23.22
C ARG A 154 6.27 -4.16 23.43
N LYS A 155 5.89 -4.91 22.38
CA LYS A 155 5.84 -6.38 22.44
C LYS A 155 7.22 -6.99 22.67
N LEU A 156 8.27 -6.43 22.05
CA LEU A 156 9.65 -6.86 22.26
C LEU A 156 10.18 -6.47 23.66
N GLU A 157 9.79 -5.31 24.19
CA GLU A 157 10.07 -4.91 25.59
C GLU A 157 9.50 -5.96 26.55
N ASP A 158 8.25 -6.38 26.34
CA ASP A 158 7.60 -7.36 27.21
C ASP A 158 8.23 -8.75 27.09
N GLN A 159 8.39 -9.25 25.86
CA GLN A 159 8.85 -10.61 25.56
C GLN A 159 10.35 -10.83 25.78
N TYR A 160 11.16 -9.84 25.41
CA TYR A 160 12.62 -9.98 25.31
C TYR A 160 13.39 -8.96 26.14
N LYS A 161 12.70 -8.08 26.88
CA LYS A 161 13.32 -7.03 27.69
C LYS A 161 14.17 -6.07 26.87
N PHE A 162 13.67 -5.71 25.68
CA PHE A 162 14.22 -4.58 24.91
C PHE A 162 14.19 -3.30 25.76
N PRO A 163 15.12 -2.35 25.52
CA PRO A 163 15.10 -1.08 26.22
C PRO A 163 13.86 -0.28 25.86
N HIS A 164 13.37 0.47 26.84
CA HIS A 164 12.25 1.37 26.63
C HIS A 164 12.68 2.56 25.75
N LEU A 165 11.99 2.76 24.63
CA LEU A 165 12.22 3.85 23.68
C LEU A 165 10.87 4.48 23.30
N GLU A 166 10.83 5.81 23.19
CA GLU A 166 9.56 6.53 22.99
C GLU A 166 9.22 6.69 21.51
N THR A 167 10.24 6.80 20.65
CA THR A 167 10.07 7.16 19.24
C THR A 167 10.54 6.07 18.29
N ALA A 168 9.89 5.99 17.13
CA ALA A 168 10.28 5.08 16.05
C ALA A 168 11.73 5.34 15.56
N GLU A 169 12.20 6.58 15.61
CA GLU A 169 13.57 6.93 15.22
C GLU A 169 14.60 6.35 16.19
N GLU A 170 14.38 6.47 17.50
CA GLU A 170 15.23 5.86 18.51
C GLU A 170 15.29 4.34 18.34
N MET A 171 14.14 3.70 18.09
CA MET A 171 14.05 2.26 17.83
C MET A 171 14.89 1.86 16.62
N ARG A 172 14.73 2.55 15.49
CA ARG A 172 15.56 2.30 14.29
C ARG A 172 17.04 2.51 14.53
N ASN A 173 17.41 3.50 15.33
CA ASN A 173 18.81 3.74 15.67
C ASN A 173 19.35 2.63 16.60
N HIS A 174 18.53 2.13 17.52
CA HIS A 174 18.89 1.01 18.38
C HIS A 174 19.11 -0.28 17.58
N LEU A 175 18.23 -0.56 16.61
CA LEU A 175 18.33 -1.72 15.72
C LEU A 175 19.63 -1.76 14.89
N LYS A 176 20.35 -0.63 14.74
CA LYS A 176 21.64 -0.58 14.04
C LYS A 176 22.84 -0.97 14.91
N CYS A 177 22.70 -0.94 16.23
CA CYS A 177 23.84 -0.94 17.15
C CYS A 177 24.01 -2.23 17.96
N ASP A 178 22.94 -2.97 18.26
CA ASP A 178 22.99 -4.15 19.15
C ASP A 178 22.53 -5.45 18.47
N ASP A 179 23.46 -6.11 17.79
CA ASP A 179 23.23 -7.41 17.13
C ASP A 179 22.94 -8.56 18.13
N THR A 180 23.31 -8.41 19.40
CA THR A 180 23.13 -9.50 20.38
C THR A 180 21.68 -9.64 20.82
N LEU A 181 20.97 -8.53 20.95
CA LEU A 181 19.57 -8.51 21.34
C LEU A 181 18.68 -9.00 20.18
N LEU A 182 18.99 -8.60 18.94
CA LEU A 182 18.26 -9.02 17.73
C LEU A 182 18.28 -10.54 17.55
N LYS A 183 19.43 -11.18 17.79
CA LYS A 183 19.58 -12.65 17.71
C LYS A 183 18.75 -13.42 18.74
N ARG A 184 18.27 -12.78 19.80
CA ARG A 184 17.42 -13.43 20.81
C ARG A 184 15.97 -13.54 20.37
N VAL A 185 15.53 -12.70 19.44
CA VAL A 185 14.15 -12.71 18.95
C VAL A 185 13.96 -13.91 18.04
N THR A 186 13.20 -14.89 18.52
CA THR A 186 12.91 -16.15 17.82
C THR A 186 11.42 -16.32 17.52
N ILE A 187 10.57 -15.70 18.34
CA ILE A 187 9.12 -15.68 18.23
C ILE A 187 8.70 -14.22 18.34
N LEU A 188 7.91 -13.72 17.39
CA LEU A 188 7.34 -12.39 17.48
C LEU A 188 5.83 -12.50 17.70
N ASP A 189 5.39 -12.44 18.96
CA ASP A 189 3.96 -12.41 19.28
C ASP A 189 3.42 -10.98 19.26
N LEU A 190 2.65 -10.67 18.22
CA LEU A 190 1.92 -9.43 17.99
C LEU A 190 0.43 -9.56 18.29
N SER A 191 -0.01 -10.71 18.82
CA SER A 191 -1.43 -10.98 19.02
C SER A 191 -2.08 -9.97 19.97
N TYR A 192 -3.36 -9.69 19.77
CA TYR A 192 -4.14 -8.72 20.55
C TYR A 192 -3.48 -7.33 20.57
N SER A 193 -3.08 -6.86 19.40
CA SER A 193 -2.49 -5.53 19.21
C SER A 193 -3.21 -4.79 18.10
N ASP A 194 -3.20 -3.47 18.17
CA ASP A 194 -3.73 -2.62 17.11
C ASP A 194 -2.77 -2.49 15.91
N ILE A 195 -1.91 -3.49 15.65
CA ILE A 195 -0.93 -3.43 14.55
C ILE A 195 -1.68 -3.68 13.24
N GLU A 196 -1.71 -2.68 12.37
CA GLU A 196 -2.39 -2.81 11.09
C GLU A 196 -1.48 -3.37 9.98
N ILE A 197 -0.17 -3.11 10.07
CA ILE A 197 0.85 -3.59 9.14
C ILE A 197 2.14 -3.87 9.94
N ILE A 198 2.80 -5.00 9.65
CA ILE A 198 4.13 -5.30 10.21
C ILE A 198 5.17 -4.42 9.52
N PRO A 199 5.97 -3.64 10.28
CA PRO A 199 6.98 -2.77 9.71
C PRO A 199 8.22 -3.59 9.26
N PRO A 200 8.98 -3.13 8.25
CA PRO A 200 10.12 -3.86 7.68
C PRO A 200 11.25 -4.14 8.67
N GLU A 201 11.32 -3.42 9.79
CA GLU A 201 12.25 -3.65 10.88
C GLU A 201 12.13 -5.07 11.47
N ALA A 202 10.98 -5.74 11.32
CA ALA A 202 10.83 -7.15 11.71
C ALA A 202 11.78 -8.09 10.95
N LEU A 203 12.30 -7.67 9.79
CA LEU A 203 13.27 -8.42 8.99
C LEU A 203 14.69 -8.40 9.58
N LEU A 204 14.93 -7.57 10.59
CA LEU A 204 16.24 -7.44 11.23
C LEU A 204 16.48 -8.49 12.33
N PHE A 205 15.53 -9.39 12.60
CA PHE A 205 15.64 -10.43 13.60
C PHE A 205 16.12 -11.75 12.97
N PRO A 206 17.44 -12.02 12.89
CA PRO A 206 17.99 -13.09 12.04
C PRO A 206 17.54 -14.51 12.43
N ASN A 207 17.14 -14.69 13.69
CA ASN A 207 16.72 -15.97 14.26
C ASN A 207 15.19 -16.08 14.40
N LEU A 208 14.41 -15.17 13.81
CA LEU A 208 12.97 -15.21 13.87
C LEU A 208 12.43 -16.44 13.11
N THR A 209 11.69 -17.28 13.81
CA THR A 209 11.16 -18.57 13.31
C THR A 209 9.64 -18.66 13.35
N GLN A 210 8.98 -17.78 14.10
CA GLN A 210 7.53 -17.75 14.27
C GLN A 210 7.04 -16.31 14.44
N VAL A 211 5.90 -15.99 13.83
CA VAL A 211 5.19 -14.73 14.04
C VAL A 211 3.73 -15.04 14.31
N SER A 212 3.16 -14.46 15.37
CA SER A 212 1.72 -14.54 15.64
C SER A 212 1.12 -13.14 15.57
N ALA A 213 0.08 -12.96 14.76
CA ALA A 213 -0.67 -11.72 14.59
C ALA A 213 -2.18 -11.97 14.71
N LEU A 214 -2.57 -12.91 15.58
CA LEU A 214 -3.97 -13.23 15.87
C LEU A 214 -4.68 -12.06 16.56
N ASN A 215 -5.96 -11.87 16.29
CA ASN A 215 -6.75 -10.74 16.80
C ASN A 215 -6.04 -9.38 16.61
N THR A 216 -5.54 -9.13 15.40
CA THR A 216 -5.02 -7.82 14.97
C THR A 216 -5.93 -7.27 13.86
N PRO A 217 -6.02 -5.94 13.67
CA PRO A 217 -6.82 -5.35 12.59
C PRO A 217 -6.18 -5.52 11.19
N MET A 218 -5.19 -6.40 11.06
CA MET A 218 -4.48 -6.65 9.81
C MET A 218 -5.41 -7.38 8.82
N ILE A 219 -5.56 -6.81 7.63
CA ILE A 219 -6.59 -7.24 6.68
C ILE A 219 -6.12 -8.39 5.81
N GLN A 220 -4.84 -8.40 5.48
CA GLN A 220 -4.21 -9.35 4.58
C GLN A 220 -2.92 -9.90 5.18
N PHE A 221 -2.39 -10.96 4.58
CA PHE A 221 -1.09 -11.50 4.96
C PHE A 221 0.00 -10.41 4.95
N PRO A 222 0.87 -10.34 5.99
CA PRO A 222 1.96 -9.37 6.06
C PRO A 222 3.07 -9.74 5.06
N GLN A 223 2.90 -9.28 3.81
CA GLN A 223 3.81 -9.58 2.69
C GLN A 223 5.28 -9.29 2.99
N VAL A 224 5.56 -8.33 3.89
CA VAL A 224 6.92 -8.03 4.35
C VAL A 224 7.66 -9.27 4.85
N LEU A 225 6.98 -10.18 5.56
CA LEU A 225 7.58 -11.38 6.15
C LEU A 225 8.05 -12.39 5.09
N THR A 226 7.54 -12.31 3.85
CA THR A 226 8.00 -13.17 2.75
C THR A 226 9.46 -12.90 2.35
N ALA A 227 10.00 -11.72 2.71
CA ALA A 227 11.38 -11.35 2.48
C ALA A 227 12.32 -11.80 3.60
N HIS A 228 11.81 -12.40 4.69
CA HIS A 228 12.64 -12.85 5.79
C HIS A 228 13.46 -14.11 5.39
N PRO A 229 14.78 -14.13 5.58
CA PRO A 229 15.64 -15.17 4.99
C PRO A 229 15.45 -16.57 5.60
N THR A 230 15.02 -16.65 6.86
CA THR A 230 15.00 -17.88 7.67
C THR A 230 13.61 -18.21 8.24
N LEU A 231 12.60 -17.36 8.01
CA LEU A 231 11.28 -17.56 8.58
C LEU A 231 10.52 -18.58 7.75
N ASN A 232 10.06 -19.66 8.38
CA ASN A 232 9.09 -20.55 7.75
C ASN A 232 7.71 -19.86 7.77
N LEU A 233 7.13 -19.60 6.59
CA LEU A 233 5.83 -18.94 6.47
C LEU A 233 4.68 -19.80 7.03
N ASP A 234 4.85 -21.13 7.13
CA ASP A 234 3.87 -22.01 7.80
C ASP A 234 3.77 -21.73 9.31
N ASN A 235 4.77 -21.06 9.88
CA ASN A 235 4.79 -20.63 11.28
C ASN A 235 4.29 -19.19 11.47
N VAL A 236 3.69 -18.57 10.44
CA VAL A 236 3.05 -17.26 10.55
C VAL A 236 1.56 -17.47 10.79
N GLN A 237 1.12 -17.15 12.00
CA GLN A 237 -0.28 -17.24 12.38
C GLN A 237 -0.93 -15.87 12.23
N PHE A 238 -1.97 -15.76 11.40
CA PHE A 238 -2.73 -14.53 11.19
C PHE A 238 -4.19 -14.85 10.86
N GLU A 239 -5.08 -13.89 11.10
CA GLU A 239 -6.47 -13.96 10.66
C GLU A 239 -6.63 -13.16 9.38
N ASP A 240 -7.11 -13.79 8.31
CA ASP A 240 -7.43 -13.09 7.07
C ASP A 240 -8.80 -12.41 7.22
N LEU A 241 -8.78 -11.08 7.33
CA LEU A 241 -10.00 -10.28 7.50
C LEU A 241 -10.56 -9.74 6.18
N THR A 242 -10.01 -10.14 5.03
CA THR A 242 -10.42 -9.67 3.70
C THR A 242 -11.92 -9.87 3.44
N PHE A 243 -12.53 -10.89 4.06
CA PHE A 243 -13.95 -11.24 3.88
C PHE A 243 -14.84 -11.06 5.12
N THR A 244 -14.28 -10.67 6.27
CA THR A 244 -15.04 -10.49 7.52
C THR A 244 -15.46 -9.04 7.78
N MET A 245 -15.05 -8.08 6.93
CA MET A 245 -15.58 -6.71 6.95
C MET A 245 -17.02 -6.66 6.44
N LYS A 246 -17.93 -7.29 7.20
CA LYS A 246 -19.36 -7.00 7.11
C LYS A 246 -19.58 -5.56 7.56
N THR A 247 -20.23 -4.84 6.67
CA THR A 247 -20.99 -3.60 6.84
C THR A 247 -21.57 -3.41 8.23
N ASP A 248 -20.86 -2.70 9.10
CA ASP A 248 -21.50 -1.95 10.17
C ASP A 248 -21.20 -0.47 9.91
N TRP A 249 -22.12 0.16 9.17
CA TRP A 249 -22.25 1.62 9.02
C TRP A 249 -23.24 2.14 10.05
#